data_AF-A0A2N6CBV6-F1
#
_entry.id   AF-A0A2N6CBV6-F1
#
_cell.length_a   1.000
_cell.length_b   1.000
_cell.length_c   1.000
_cell.angle_alpha   90.00
_cell.angle_beta   90.00
_cell.angle_gamma   90.00
#
_symmetry.space_group_name_H-M   'P 1'
#
loop_
_entity.id
_entity.type
_entity.pdbx_description
1 polymer ?
#
loop_
_entity_poly.entity_id
_entity_poly.type
_entity_poly.pdbx_seq_one_letter_code
_entity_poly.pdbx_strand_id
1 'polypeptide(L)' 'MSYELVTARETDSIWDTLQRMRAKGVRRMPVVNDTGELEGILSIDDLLELFAEELNLLAKVPFREQLVESTIRP' A
#
# COMPACT_ATOMS: atom_id res chain seq x y z
N MET A 1 3.80 2.05 30.57
CA MET A 1 4.07 0.71 29.99
C MET A 1 4.35 0.92 28.51
N SER A 2 5.52 0.50 28.01
CA SER A 2 5.77 0.46 26.56
C SER A 2 5.33 -0.90 26.04
N TYR A 3 4.53 -0.91 24.97
CA TYR A 3 4.27 -2.11 24.21
C TYR A 3 5.53 -2.48 23.40
N GLU A 4 5.69 -3.76 23.09
CA GLU A 4 6.70 -4.22 22.14
C GLU A 4 6.53 -3.44 20.83
N LEU A 5 7.56 -2.69 20.45
CA LEU A 5 7.53 -1.87 19.24
C LEU A 5 7.72 -2.81 18.04
N VAL A 6 6.68 -2.88 17.20
CA VAL A 6 6.72 -3.67 15.96
C VAL A 6 7.19 -2.76 14.85
N THR A 7 8.25 -3.17 14.15
CA THR A 7 8.84 -2.45 13.03
C THR A 7 8.76 -3.27 11.74
N ALA A 8 8.85 -2.59 10.60
CA ALA A 8 9.05 -3.19 9.28
C ALA A 8 10.46 -2.84 8.78
N ARG A 9 10.97 -3.63 7.84
CA ARG A 9 12.17 -3.31 7.04
C ARG A 9 11.75 -2.64 5.74
N GLU A 10 12.63 -1.82 5.17
CA GLU A 10 12.46 -1.21 3.84
C GLU A 10 12.28 -2.25 2.72
N THR A 11 12.81 -3.45 2.92
CA THR A 11 12.73 -4.58 2.00
C THR A 11 11.49 -5.45 2.19
N ASP A 12 10.70 -5.20 3.24
CA ASP A 12 9.49 -5.98 3.51
C ASP A 12 8.41 -5.65 2.48
N SER A 13 7.66 -6.67 2.06
CA SER A 13 6.51 -6.44 1.20
C SER A 13 5.41 -5.67 1.95
N ILE A 14 4.64 -4.88 1.21
CA ILE A 14 3.46 -4.19 1.75
C ILE A 14 2.48 -5.21 2.34
N TRP A 15 2.33 -6.38 1.70
CA TRP A 15 1.43 -7.44 2.17
C TRP A 15 1.83 -7.96 3.55
N ASP A 16 3.09 -8.32 3.75
CA ASP A 16 3.57 -8.87 5.03
C ASP A 16 3.49 -7.82 6.14
N THR A 17 3.75 -6.56 5.80
CA THR A 17 3.60 -5.42 6.71
C THR A 17 2.14 -5.23 7.12
N LEU A 18 1.19 -5.28 6.18
CA LEU A 18 -0.24 -5.24 6.47
C LEU A 18 -0.71 -6.41 7.34
N GLN A 19 -0.20 -7.64 7.09
CA GLN A 19 -0.51 -8.79 7.93
C GLN A 19 -0.04 -8.57 9.37
N ARG A 20 1.18 -8.06 9.57
CA ARG A 20 1.71 -7.71 10.90
C ARG A 20 0.90 -6.60 11.57
N MET A 21 0.56 -5.54 10.84
CA MET A 21 -0.30 -4.46 11.32
C MET A 21 -1.65 -5.00 11.80
N ARG A 22 -2.30 -5.87 11.02
CA ARG A 22 -3.56 -6.52 11.39
C ARG A 22 -3.41 -7.38 12.63
N ALA A 23 -2.39 -8.24 12.67
CA ALA A 23 -2.17 -9.16 13.78
C ALA A 23 -1.89 -8.42 15.10
N LYS A 24 -1.22 -7.27 15.02
CA LYS A 24 -0.85 -6.44 16.19
C LYS A 24 -1.86 -5.33 16.49
N GLY A 25 -2.88 -5.15 15.65
CA GLY A 25 -3.91 -4.12 15.82
C GLY A 25 -3.40 -2.69 15.72
N VAL A 26 -2.32 -2.46 14.94
CA VAL A 26 -1.68 -1.15 14.80
C VAL A 26 -1.95 -0.54 13.42
N ARG A 27 -2.13 0.80 13.40
CA ARG A 27 -2.39 1.57 12.16
C ARG A 27 -1.15 2.23 11.57
N ARG A 28 -0.02 2.20 12.28
CA ARG A 28 1.26 2.79 11.89
C ARG A 28 2.39 1.84 12.27
N MET A 29 3.38 1.73 11.41
CA MET A 29 4.56 0.89 11.63
C MET A 29 5.82 1.69 11.27
N PRO A 30 6.77 1.85 12.21
CA PRO A 30 8.08 2.42 11.89
C PRO A 30 8.80 1.48 10.92
N VAL A 31 9.41 2.07 9.89
CA VAL A 31 10.27 1.37 8.93
C VAL A 31 11.71 1.65 9.33
N VAL A 32 12.51 0.58 9.48
CA VAL A 32 13.91 0.66 9.87
C VAL A 32 14.81 0.00 8.82
N ASN A 33 15.99 0.55 8.63
CA ASN A 33 17.04 -0.05 7.79
C ASN A 33 17.66 -1.29 8.45
N ASP A 34 18.64 -1.93 7.81
CA ASP A 34 19.31 -3.13 8.33
C ASP A 34 20.00 -2.93 9.70
N THR A 35 20.55 -1.73 9.97
CA THR A 35 21.20 -1.39 11.24
C THR A 35 20.20 -1.08 12.36
N GLY A 36 18.90 -1.03 12.05
CA GLY A 36 17.82 -0.76 13.00
C GLY A 36 17.52 0.72 13.21
N GLU A 37 18.08 1.59 12.39
CA GLU A 37 17.81 3.02 12.41
C GLU A 37 16.49 3.34 11.71
N LEU A 38 15.76 4.31 12.24
CA LEU A 38 14.47 4.75 11.69
C LEU A 38 14.67 5.45 10.35
N GLU A 39 14.05 4.93 9.30
CA GLU A 39 14.02 5.56 7.99
C GLU A 39 12.69 6.27 7.71
N GLY A 40 11.60 5.79 8.31
CA GLY A 40 10.29 6.39 8.09
C GLY A 40 9.16 5.74 8.86
N ILE A 41 7.94 6.13 8.51
CA ILE A 41 6.71 5.59 9.08
C ILE A 41 5.78 5.23 7.94
N LEU A 42 5.29 3.99 7.95
CA LEU A 42 4.21 3.55 7.07
C LEU A 42 2.90 3.58 7.84
N SER A 43 1.88 4.24 7.32
CA SER A 43 0.53 4.19 7.88
C SER A 43 -0.44 3.45 6.97
N ILE A 44 -1.50 2.91 7.57
CA ILE A 44 -2.60 2.31 6.80
C ILE A 44 -3.35 3.35 5.98
N ASP A 45 -3.37 4.61 6.43
CA ASP A 45 -4.07 5.69 5.74
C ASP A 45 -3.33 6.03 4.42
N ASP A 46 -1.99 6.04 4.42
CA ASP A 46 -1.17 6.20 3.20
C ASP A 46 -1.43 5.08 2.18
N LEU A 47 -1.54 3.84 2.68
CA LEU A 47 -1.83 2.67 1.83
C LEU A 47 -3.25 2.70 1.26
N LEU A 48 -4.22 3.19 2.04
CA LEU A 48 -5.60 3.33 1.58
C LEU A 48 -5.73 4.38 0.48
N GLU A 49 -5.04 5.52 0.62
CA GLU A 49 -4.99 6.57 -0.40
C GLU A 49 -4.39 6.02 -1.69
N LEU A 50 -3.23 5.35 -1.61
CA LEU A 50 -2.61 4.68 -2.75
C LEU A 50 -3.58 3.69 -3.40
N PHE A 51 -4.11 2.71 -2.67
CA PHE A 51 -5.01 1.72 -3.26
C PHE A 51 -6.28 2.31 -3.89
N ALA A 52 -6.80 3.43 -3.38
CA ALA A 52 -7.94 4.10 -3.97
C ALA A 52 -7.59 4.68 -5.36
N GLU A 53 -6.39 5.24 -5.53
CA GLU A 53 -5.89 5.72 -6.82
C GLU A 53 -5.74 4.57 -7.82
N GLU A 54 -5.10 3.47 -7.42
CA GLU A 54 -4.92 2.28 -8.23
C GLU A 54 -6.25 1.67 -8.69
N LEU A 55 -7.23 1.55 -7.78
CA LEU A 55 -8.56 1.06 -8.13
C LEU A 55 -9.27 1.98 -9.13
N ASN A 56 -9.11 3.30 -8.99
CA ASN A 56 -9.66 4.27 -9.93
C ASN A 56 -9.01 4.16 -11.32
N LEU A 57 -7.71 3.87 -11.39
CA LEU A 57 -7.02 3.62 -12.66
C LEU A 57 -7.55 2.34 -13.33
N LEU A 58 -7.73 1.26 -12.57
CA LEU A 58 -8.30 0.02 -13.08
C LEU A 58 -9.72 0.20 -13.61
N ALA A 59 -10.55 0.96 -12.90
CA ALA A 59 -11.92 1.27 -13.33
C ALA A 59 -11.99 2.01 -14.67
N LYS A 60 -10.92 2.72 -15.07
CA LYS A 60 -10.84 3.47 -16.34
C LYS A 60 -10.44 2.61 -17.55
N VAL A 61 -9.89 1.42 -17.33
CA VAL A 61 -9.39 0.55 -18.41
C VAL A 61 -10.49 0.19 -19.44
N PRO A 62 -11.69 -0.27 -19.04
CA PRO A 62 -12.74 -0.66 -19.99
C PRO A 62 -13.23 0.51 -20.85
N PHE A 63 -13.29 1.72 -20.29
CA PHE A 63 -13.73 2.91 -21.04
C PHE A 63 -12.76 3.27 -22.16
N ARG A 64 -11.45 3.10 -21.92
CA ARG A 64 -10.43 3.33 -22.94
C ARG A 64 -10.51 2.29 -24.06
N GLU A 65 -10.76 1.04 -23.70
CA GLU A 65 -10.98 -0.04 -24.67
C GLU A 65 -12.18 0.26 -25.57
N GLN A 66 -13.33 0.63 -25.00
CA GLN A 66 -14.55 0.95 -25.77
C GLN A 66 -14.36 2.11 -26.75
N LEU A 67 -13.63 3.17 -26.37
CA LEU A 67 -13.32 4.30 -27.26
C LEU A 67 -12.44 3.89 -28.45
N VAL A 68 -11.48 2.99 -28.21
CA VAL A 68 -10.62 2.46 -29.27
C VAL A 68 -11.42 1.55 -30.20
N GLU A 69 -12.27 0.68 -29.66
CA GLU A 69 -13.10 -0.22 -30.45
C GLU A 69 -14.12 0.51 -31.32
N SER A 70 -14.81 1.54 -30.80
CA SER A 70 -15.78 2.33 -31.56
C SER A 70 -15.15 3.10 -32.73
N THR A 71 -13.86 3.38 -32.65
CA THR A 71 -13.12 4.07 -33.73
C THR A 71 -12.65 3.08 -34.81
N ILE A 72 -12.40 1.82 -34.44
CA ILE A 72 -11.86 0.78 -35.34
C ILE A 72 -12.97 -0.09 -35.95
N ARG A 73 -14.14 -0.20 -35.32
CA ARG A 73 -15.28 -1.00 -35.78
C ARG A 73 -16.54 -0.10 -35.85
N PRO A 74 -16.91 0.41 -37.05
CA PRO A 74 -18.11 1.23 -37.24
C PRO A 74 -19.40 0.43 -37.14
#